data_AF-L1MH96-F1
#
_entry.id   AF-L1MH96-F1
#
_cell.length_a   1.000
_cell.length_b   1.000
_cell.length_c   1.000
_cell.angle_alpha   90.00
_cell.angle_beta   90.00
_cell.angle_gamma   90.00
#
_symmetry.space_group_name_H-M   'P 1'
#
loop_
_entity.id
_entity.type
_entity.pdbx_description
1 polymer ?
#
loop_
_entity_poly.entity_id
_entity_poly.type
_entity_poly.pdbx_seq_one_letter_code
_entity_poly.pdbx_strand_id
1 'polypeptide(L)'
;MNTKRSLKRAVPSAIIAVLATGFILSPQAMAQSSSSSDLGSLSSNGSANKHQTDKTKTGQDSQTSVSSKSILKQNETLRVGQSLRSENGKFEAQMQEDGNLVIQGENKTVTWSTNVKKTGDFKELVMQQDGNLVLYIDHQAVWASHTETSNANCLTLTNEGALQVKKDESVVWDSSKSGDKADTKKDDKAPSQDAKKDDKSKDAQKTDAPKKDDKPKADAPKDDKPKADPPKNDQPKPEANPAEGKFKEFTDQTMGKPICNHGACECVALFNHYNEQILGHGFIQVGAAKDLHAAAPDADWEKLPASATPRKGDVAIWGHTWQYSPYGHVAVVESDAGDHLNVISQNPGATRQMPLPKTSLVGYLRPKL
;
A
#
# COMPACT_ATOMS: atom_id res chain seq x y z
N MET A 1 -38.92 -19.21 33.98
CA MET A 1 -40.11 -18.36 33.78
C MET A 1 -39.66 -16.90 33.71
N ASN A 2 -40.25 -16.17 32.77
CA ASN A 2 -40.07 -14.76 32.38
C ASN A 2 -39.91 -13.79 33.57
N THR A 3 -39.28 -12.61 33.43
CA THR A 3 -39.87 -11.48 32.68
C THR A 3 -38.84 -10.39 32.35
N LYS A 4 -38.80 -10.00 31.07
CA LYS A 4 -38.16 -8.77 30.56
C LYS A 4 -38.99 -7.55 30.97
N ARG A 5 -38.35 -6.43 31.31
CA ARG A 5 -39.01 -5.11 31.37
C ARG A 5 -38.22 -4.10 30.54
N SER A 6 -38.83 -3.71 29.42
CA SER A 6 -38.43 -2.59 28.58
C SER A 6 -38.88 -1.29 29.23
N LEU A 7 -38.02 -0.28 29.24
CA LEU A 7 -38.38 1.10 29.55
C LEU A 7 -37.83 2.00 28.45
N LYS A 8 -38.72 2.42 27.55
CA LYS A 8 -38.54 3.63 26.74
C LYS A 8 -39.10 4.80 27.54
N ARG A 9 -38.34 5.90 27.65
CA ARG A 9 -38.92 7.24 27.84
C ARG A 9 -37.99 8.31 27.29
N ALA A 10 -38.61 9.18 26.48
CA ALA A 10 -38.04 10.33 25.80
C ALA A 10 -37.96 11.57 26.71
N VAL A 11 -37.07 12.50 26.37
CA VAL A 11 -37.12 13.93 26.76
C VAL A 11 -36.28 14.77 25.75
N PRO A 12 -36.41 16.12 25.66
CA PRO A 12 -36.69 16.84 24.41
C PRO A 12 -35.66 17.92 24.01
N SER A 13 -35.89 18.51 22.83
CA SER A 13 -35.56 19.87 22.32
C SER A 13 -34.30 20.62 22.80
N ALA A 14 -33.50 21.08 21.83
CA ALA A 14 -33.10 22.49 21.73
C ALA A 14 -32.58 22.81 20.31
N ILE A 15 -33.27 23.73 19.64
CA ILE A 15 -32.80 24.46 18.46
C ILE A 15 -31.87 25.57 18.95
N ILE A 16 -30.64 25.63 18.45
CA ILE A 16 -29.81 26.84 18.51
C ILE A 16 -29.30 27.11 17.09
N ALA A 17 -29.84 28.18 16.51
CA ALA A 17 -29.31 28.81 15.31
C ALA A 17 -28.26 29.85 15.74
N VAL A 18 -27.07 29.80 15.16
CA VAL A 18 -26.15 30.93 15.12
C VAL A 18 -25.69 31.11 13.67
N LEU A 19 -26.12 32.23 13.09
CA LEU A 19 -25.61 32.78 11.85
C LEU A 19 -24.22 33.37 12.11
N ALA A 20 -23.23 32.98 11.33
CA ALA A 20 -22.01 33.75 11.14
C ALA A 20 -21.63 33.75 9.65
N THR A 21 -21.86 34.89 9.04
CA THR A 21 -21.45 35.29 7.70
C THR A 21 -19.94 35.32 7.56
N GLY A 22 -19.41 34.74 6.49
CA GLY A 22 -18.00 34.82 6.13
C GLY A 22 -17.76 34.39 4.69
N PHE A 23 -18.07 35.30 3.75
CA PHE A 23 -17.58 35.20 2.37
C PHE A 23 -16.06 35.40 2.38
N ILE A 24 -15.31 34.41 1.90
CA ILE A 24 -13.93 34.61 1.44
C ILE A 24 -13.86 34.14 -0.01
N LEU A 25 -13.50 35.07 -0.90
CA LEU A 25 -13.34 34.88 -2.33
C LEU A 25 -12.21 33.87 -2.62
N SER A 26 -12.49 32.89 -3.47
CA SER A 26 -11.46 32.13 -4.19
C SER A 26 -10.93 32.96 -5.37
N PRO A 27 -9.60 33.07 -5.58
CA PRO A 27 -9.07 33.62 -6.82
C PRO A 27 -9.24 32.61 -7.97
N GLN A 28 -9.86 33.09 -9.06
CA GLN A 28 -9.97 32.43 -10.35
C GLN A 28 -8.58 32.18 -10.96
N ALA A 29 -8.31 30.95 -11.36
CA ALA A 29 -7.20 30.64 -12.25
C ALA A 29 -7.55 31.11 -13.68
N MET A 30 -6.85 32.16 -14.12
CA MET A 30 -6.87 32.65 -15.49
C MET A 30 -6.20 31.61 -16.40
N ALA A 31 -6.97 31.01 -17.30
CA ALA A 31 -6.42 30.24 -18.42
C ALA A 31 -5.83 31.23 -19.43
N GLN A 32 -4.49 31.28 -19.52
CA GLN A 32 -3.82 31.91 -20.65
C GLN A 32 -3.58 30.87 -21.74
N SER A 33 -4.15 31.17 -22.90
CA SER A 33 -3.85 30.57 -24.19
C SER A 33 -2.37 30.74 -24.54
N SER A 34 -1.67 29.63 -24.77
CA SER A 34 -0.44 29.62 -25.55
C SER A 34 -0.69 28.89 -26.88
N SER A 35 -0.63 29.69 -27.93
CA SER A 35 -0.61 29.34 -29.34
C SER A 35 0.48 28.31 -29.64
N SER A 36 0.11 27.16 -30.23
CA SER A 36 1.07 26.28 -30.92
C SER A 36 1.13 26.69 -32.38
N SER A 37 2.32 27.08 -32.82
CA SER A 37 2.65 27.46 -34.18
C SER A 37 2.50 26.30 -35.16
N ASP A 38 1.84 26.59 -36.27
CA ASP A 38 1.89 25.83 -37.52
C ASP A 38 3.32 25.58 -37.98
N LEU A 39 3.61 24.33 -38.35
CA LEU A 39 4.54 24.02 -39.43
C LEU A 39 3.91 22.94 -40.31
N GLY A 40 3.62 23.33 -41.54
CA GLY A 40 2.89 22.54 -42.51
C GLY A 40 3.65 21.36 -43.07
N SER A 41 2.88 20.40 -43.57
CA SER A 41 3.28 19.56 -44.70
C SER A 41 2.06 19.38 -45.60
N LEU A 42 2.15 20.00 -46.77
CA LEU A 42 1.24 19.81 -47.89
C LEU A 42 1.54 18.44 -48.51
N SER A 43 0.52 17.62 -48.68
CA SER A 43 0.48 16.73 -49.84
C SER A 43 -0.96 16.50 -50.28
N SER A 44 -1.19 16.91 -51.52
CA SER A 44 -2.42 16.83 -52.28
C SER A 44 -2.81 15.40 -52.63
N ASN A 45 -4.11 15.10 -52.57
CA ASN A 45 -4.79 14.49 -53.70
C ASN A 45 -6.29 14.72 -53.59
N GLY A 46 -6.82 15.43 -54.59
CA GLY A 46 -8.25 15.64 -54.77
C GLY A 46 -8.90 14.43 -55.41
N SER A 47 -10.15 14.18 -55.00
CA SER A 47 -11.18 13.72 -55.92
C SER A 47 -12.53 14.21 -55.44
N ALA A 48 -13.17 14.95 -56.33
CA ALA A 48 -14.49 15.53 -56.16
C ALA A 48 -15.58 14.45 -56.26
N ASN A 49 -16.62 14.57 -55.43
CA ASN A 49 -17.98 14.34 -55.92
C ASN A 49 -19.05 15.12 -55.14
N LYS A 50 -19.62 16.10 -55.85
CA LYS A 50 -21.01 16.56 -55.94
C LYS A 50 -22.02 16.25 -54.81
N HIS A 51 -22.44 17.32 -54.14
CA HIS A 51 -23.83 17.79 -53.98
C HIS A 51 -24.95 16.75 -53.69
N GLN A 52 -25.49 16.76 -52.46
CA GLN A 52 -26.94 16.82 -52.25
C GLN A 52 -27.29 17.31 -50.84
N THR A 53 -28.10 18.36 -50.79
CA THR A 53 -28.78 18.90 -49.62
C THR A 53 -29.87 17.93 -49.15
N ASP A 54 -29.87 17.54 -47.88
CA ASP A 54 -31.12 17.23 -47.20
C ASP A 54 -31.09 17.69 -45.74
N LYS A 55 -32.16 18.39 -45.36
CA LYS A 55 -32.37 18.94 -44.02
C LYS A 55 -33.15 17.90 -43.23
N THR A 56 -32.44 17.12 -42.41
CA THR A 56 -33.10 16.30 -41.39
C THR A 56 -32.69 16.78 -40.01
N LYS A 57 -33.67 17.39 -39.34
CA LYS A 57 -33.64 17.84 -37.96
C LYS A 57 -33.77 16.61 -37.07
N THR A 58 -32.68 16.18 -36.45
CA THR A 58 -32.70 15.17 -35.37
C THR A 58 -31.77 15.61 -34.26
N GLY A 59 -32.27 15.55 -33.03
CA GLY A 59 -31.63 16.06 -31.83
C GLY A 59 -30.23 15.50 -31.63
N GLN A 60 -29.29 16.40 -31.35
CA GLN A 60 -28.02 16.02 -30.76
C GLN A 60 -28.25 15.73 -29.28
N ASP A 61 -28.56 14.46 -28.98
CA ASP A 61 -28.11 13.89 -27.72
C ASP A 61 -26.60 14.08 -27.66
N SER A 62 -26.16 14.86 -26.68
CA SER A 62 -24.76 15.01 -26.34
C SER A 62 -24.29 13.68 -25.75
N GLN A 63 -23.99 12.71 -26.60
CA GLN A 63 -23.10 11.62 -26.23
C GLN A 63 -21.73 12.23 -25.98
N THR A 64 -21.47 12.57 -24.73
CA THR A 64 -20.11 12.62 -24.19
C THR A 64 -19.47 11.28 -24.51
N SER A 65 -18.70 11.23 -25.59
CA SER A 65 -17.78 10.15 -25.90
C SER A 65 -16.69 10.17 -24.83
N VAL A 66 -16.99 9.58 -23.66
CA VAL A 66 -15.96 9.14 -22.73
C VAL A 66 -15.18 8.08 -23.49
N SER A 67 -13.98 8.43 -23.96
CA SER A 67 -13.06 7.47 -24.58
C SER A 67 -12.94 6.28 -23.64
N SER A 68 -13.44 5.12 -24.06
CA SER A 68 -13.41 3.93 -23.22
C SER A 68 -11.95 3.52 -23.07
N LYS A 69 -11.45 3.59 -21.85
CA LYS A 69 -10.05 3.34 -21.53
C LYS A 69 -9.82 1.83 -21.50
N SER A 70 -8.83 1.29 -22.20
CA SER A 70 -8.45 -0.14 -22.09
C SER A 70 -7.39 -0.41 -21.03
N ILE A 71 -6.73 0.67 -20.54
CA ILE A 71 -5.54 0.62 -19.69
C ILE A 71 -5.75 1.51 -18.45
N LEU A 72 -5.55 0.97 -17.25
CA LEU A 72 -5.40 1.75 -16.03
C LEU A 72 -3.91 1.81 -15.70
N LYS A 73 -3.27 2.97 -15.90
CA LYS A 73 -1.86 3.20 -15.60
C LYS A 73 -1.64 3.25 -14.09
N GLN A 74 -0.37 3.12 -13.70
CA GLN A 74 0.10 3.37 -12.35
C GLN A 74 -0.51 4.67 -11.79
N ASN A 75 -1.01 4.58 -10.56
CA ASN A 75 -1.66 5.61 -9.75
C ASN A 75 -3.08 5.98 -10.17
N GLU A 76 -3.57 5.44 -11.27
CA GLU A 76 -4.93 5.68 -11.70
C GLU A 76 -5.91 4.77 -10.95
N THR A 77 -7.14 5.24 -10.87
CA THR A 77 -8.23 4.57 -10.16
C THR A 77 -9.39 4.26 -11.08
N LEU A 78 -10.05 3.14 -10.83
CA LEU A 78 -11.35 2.80 -11.42
C LEU A 78 -12.39 2.80 -10.29
N ARG A 79 -13.29 3.77 -10.33
CA ARG A 79 -14.37 3.96 -9.34
C ARG A 79 -15.68 3.39 -9.83
N VAL A 80 -16.63 3.29 -8.91
CA VAL A 80 -17.99 2.84 -9.18
C VAL A 80 -18.59 3.52 -10.42
N GLY A 81 -19.19 2.71 -11.30
CA GLY A 81 -19.79 3.15 -12.54
C GLY A 81 -18.79 3.37 -13.69
N GLN A 82 -17.49 3.43 -13.42
CA GLN A 82 -16.45 3.47 -14.44
C GLN A 82 -16.11 2.06 -14.94
N SER A 83 -15.64 1.99 -16.18
CA SER A 83 -15.20 0.73 -16.78
C SER A 83 -13.94 0.88 -17.62
N LEU A 84 -13.22 -0.24 -17.74
CA LEU A 84 -12.27 -0.47 -18.82
C LEU A 84 -12.97 -1.23 -19.94
N ARG A 85 -12.63 -0.93 -21.20
CA ARG A 85 -13.16 -1.65 -22.37
C ARG A 85 -12.02 -2.22 -23.19
N SER A 86 -12.14 -3.48 -23.63
CA SER A 86 -11.16 -4.08 -24.53
C SER A 86 -11.12 -3.34 -25.87
N GLU A 87 -9.99 -3.38 -26.57
CA GLU A 87 -9.81 -2.65 -27.84
C GLU A 87 -10.75 -3.13 -28.94
N ASN A 88 -11.05 -4.43 -28.97
CA ASN A 88 -12.06 -5.01 -29.86
C ASN A 88 -13.50 -4.70 -29.45
N GLY A 89 -13.70 -4.00 -28.33
CA GLY A 89 -15.00 -3.58 -27.82
C GLY A 89 -15.90 -4.69 -27.27
N LYS A 90 -15.39 -5.92 -27.13
CA LYS A 90 -16.18 -7.11 -26.74
C LYS A 90 -16.29 -7.33 -25.23
N PHE A 91 -15.32 -6.83 -24.48
CA PHE A 91 -15.26 -7.01 -23.04
C PHE A 91 -15.25 -5.67 -22.32
N GLU A 92 -15.89 -5.66 -21.16
CA GLU A 92 -15.97 -4.51 -20.26
C GLU A 92 -15.65 -4.99 -18.84
N ALA A 93 -14.65 -4.38 -18.20
CA ALA A 93 -14.37 -4.56 -16.77
C ALA A 93 -14.95 -3.36 -16.02
N GLN A 94 -15.98 -3.58 -15.22
CA GLN A 94 -16.73 -2.52 -14.55
C GLN A 94 -16.61 -2.64 -13.04
N MET A 95 -16.35 -1.51 -12.38
CA MET A 95 -16.46 -1.41 -10.94
C MET A 95 -17.92 -1.18 -10.55
N GLN A 96 -18.54 -2.14 -9.86
CA GLN A 96 -19.97 -2.14 -9.56
C GLN A 96 -20.29 -1.50 -8.21
N GLU A 97 -21.56 -1.10 -8.06
CA GLU A 97 -22.10 -0.44 -6.86
C GLU A 97 -22.01 -1.31 -5.60
N ASP A 98 -21.99 -2.63 -5.74
CA ASP A 98 -21.89 -3.58 -4.64
C ASP A 98 -20.46 -3.81 -4.14
N GLY A 99 -19.45 -3.24 -4.82
CA GLY A 99 -18.03 -3.45 -4.47
C GLY A 99 -17.34 -4.53 -5.25
N ASN A 100 -18.00 -5.19 -6.20
CA ASN A 100 -17.37 -6.18 -7.05
C ASN A 100 -16.80 -5.52 -8.33
N LEU A 101 -15.58 -5.91 -8.71
CA LEU A 101 -15.06 -5.66 -10.06
C LEU A 101 -15.44 -6.86 -10.93
N VAL A 102 -16.16 -6.61 -12.03
CA VAL A 102 -16.71 -7.66 -12.89
C VAL A 102 -16.26 -7.46 -14.33
N ILE A 103 -15.77 -8.53 -14.96
CA ILE A 103 -15.57 -8.57 -16.41
C ILE A 103 -16.83 -9.16 -17.06
N GLN A 104 -17.38 -8.45 -18.03
CA GLN A 104 -18.52 -8.89 -18.83
C GLN A 104 -18.10 -8.98 -20.30
N GLY A 105 -18.50 -10.06 -20.96
CA GLY A 105 -18.38 -10.21 -22.41
C GLY A 105 -19.61 -9.69 -23.16
N GLU A 106 -19.71 -10.07 -24.43
CA GLU A 106 -20.88 -9.81 -25.27
C GLU A 106 -22.16 -10.33 -24.58
N ASN A 107 -23.26 -9.59 -24.71
CA ASN A 107 -24.55 -9.84 -24.05
C ASN A 107 -24.54 -9.77 -22.51
N LYS A 108 -23.59 -9.05 -21.90
CA LYS A 108 -23.51 -8.84 -20.43
C LYS A 108 -23.28 -10.12 -19.63
N THR A 109 -22.74 -11.16 -20.27
CA THR A 109 -22.34 -12.40 -19.59
C THR A 109 -21.11 -12.15 -18.72
N VAL A 110 -21.21 -12.42 -17.42
CA VAL A 110 -20.07 -12.29 -16.49
C VAL A 110 -19.06 -13.41 -16.76
N THR A 111 -17.82 -13.05 -17.08
CA THR A 111 -16.73 -14.00 -17.35
C THR A 111 -15.73 -14.12 -16.20
N TRP A 112 -15.64 -13.08 -15.35
CA TRP A 112 -14.78 -13.08 -14.16
C TRP A 112 -15.27 -12.02 -13.16
N SER A 113 -14.99 -12.22 -11.87
CA SER A 113 -15.14 -11.15 -10.87
C SER A 113 -14.17 -11.29 -9.70
N THR A 114 -13.95 -10.21 -8.95
CA THR A 114 -13.19 -10.25 -7.68
C THR A 114 -13.86 -11.08 -6.58
N ASN A 115 -15.16 -11.38 -6.72
CA ASN A 115 -15.98 -12.09 -5.72
C ASN A 115 -15.99 -11.45 -4.32
N VAL A 116 -15.72 -10.14 -4.24
CA VAL A 116 -15.81 -9.40 -2.98
C VAL A 116 -17.27 -9.30 -2.55
N LYS A 117 -17.54 -9.63 -1.28
CA LYS A 117 -18.88 -9.58 -0.67
C LYS A 117 -19.08 -8.40 0.28
N LYS A 118 -18.00 -7.67 0.59
CA LYS A 118 -18.06 -6.49 1.45
C LYS A 118 -18.71 -5.36 0.65
N THR A 119 -19.64 -4.66 1.27
CA THR A 119 -20.23 -3.41 0.75
C THR A 119 -19.70 -2.22 1.54
N GLY A 120 -19.90 -1.02 1.01
CA GLY A 120 -19.44 0.24 1.61
C GLY A 120 -19.91 1.43 0.79
N ASP A 121 -19.62 2.64 1.21
CA ASP A 121 -19.99 3.85 0.45
C ASP A 121 -18.89 4.24 -0.54
N PHE A 122 -17.63 4.03 -0.17
CA PHE A 122 -16.48 4.40 -0.98
C PHE A 122 -15.76 3.17 -1.55
N LYS A 123 -15.61 3.12 -2.88
CA LYS A 123 -15.05 1.94 -3.57
C LYS A 123 -14.17 2.35 -4.75
N GLU A 124 -12.94 1.86 -4.79
CA GLU A 124 -12.02 2.12 -5.89
C GLU A 124 -11.00 0.98 -6.07
N LEU A 125 -10.75 0.64 -7.34
CA LEU A 125 -9.63 -0.19 -7.74
C LEU A 125 -8.44 0.72 -8.08
N VAL A 126 -7.26 0.45 -7.54
CA VAL A 126 -6.07 1.29 -7.69
C VAL A 126 -4.93 0.46 -8.26
N MET A 127 -4.34 0.89 -9.36
CA MET A 127 -3.05 0.36 -9.85
C MET A 127 -1.93 1.09 -9.10
N GLN A 128 -1.40 0.51 -8.03
CA GLN A 128 -0.47 1.19 -7.12
C GLN A 128 0.96 1.28 -7.67
N GLN A 129 1.78 2.17 -7.11
CA GLN A 129 3.17 2.35 -7.54
C GLN A 129 4.05 1.12 -7.34
N ASP A 130 3.82 0.41 -6.24
CA ASP A 130 4.60 -0.77 -5.91
C ASP A 130 4.30 -1.94 -6.86
N GLY A 131 3.41 -1.74 -7.83
CA GLY A 131 3.02 -2.71 -8.82
C GLY A 131 1.85 -3.59 -8.38
N ASN A 132 1.25 -3.32 -7.22
CA ASN A 132 0.06 -4.04 -6.76
C ASN A 132 -1.22 -3.43 -7.37
N LEU A 133 -2.19 -4.28 -7.72
CA LEU A 133 -3.53 -3.84 -8.06
C LEU A 133 -4.44 -4.14 -6.87
N VAL A 134 -5.00 -3.11 -6.25
CA VAL A 134 -5.72 -3.26 -4.97
C VAL A 134 -7.11 -2.66 -5.07
N LEU A 135 -8.10 -3.41 -4.60
CA LEU A 135 -9.47 -2.96 -4.44
C LEU A 135 -9.71 -2.53 -3.00
N TYR A 136 -10.14 -1.29 -2.83
CA TYR A 136 -10.48 -0.70 -1.54
C TYR A 136 -11.99 -0.53 -1.39
N ILE A 137 -12.51 -0.86 -0.19
CA ILE A 137 -13.87 -0.54 0.24
C ILE A 137 -13.82 0.12 1.62
N ASP A 138 -14.33 1.34 1.69
CA ASP A 138 -14.24 2.23 2.85
C ASP A 138 -12.82 2.26 3.41
N HIS A 139 -11.86 2.49 2.50
CA HIS A 139 -10.44 2.70 2.80
C HIS A 139 -9.68 1.45 3.28
N GLN A 140 -10.33 0.28 3.29
CA GLN A 140 -9.70 -1.00 3.58
C GLN A 140 -9.51 -1.81 2.31
N ALA A 141 -8.32 -2.37 2.09
CA ALA A 141 -8.09 -3.33 1.02
C ALA A 141 -8.91 -4.60 1.26
N VAL A 142 -9.74 -4.95 0.29
CA VAL A 142 -10.61 -6.14 0.32
C VAL A 142 -10.17 -7.22 -0.66
N TRP A 143 -9.33 -6.86 -1.63
CA TRP A 143 -8.75 -7.76 -2.62
C TRP A 143 -7.46 -7.14 -3.18
N ALA A 144 -6.48 -7.96 -3.53
CA ALA A 144 -5.25 -7.52 -4.19
C ALA A 144 -4.76 -8.57 -5.21
N SER A 145 -4.05 -8.14 -6.25
CA SER A 145 -3.38 -9.04 -7.20
C SER A 145 -2.12 -9.71 -6.64
N HIS A 146 -1.61 -9.21 -5.52
CA HIS A 146 -0.38 -9.67 -4.88
C HIS A 146 0.85 -9.54 -5.80
N THR A 147 0.89 -8.45 -6.56
CA THR A 147 1.99 -8.14 -7.51
C THR A 147 2.89 -7.03 -6.99
N GLU A 148 2.83 -6.76 -5.69
CA GLU A 148 3.69 -5.78 -5.06
C GLU A 148 5.17 -6.18 -5.26
N THR A 149 6.05 -5.20 -5.54
CA THR A 149 7.46 -5.31 -6.03
C THR A 149 7.68 -5.64 -7.50
N SER A 150 6.63 -5.99 -8.25
CA SER A 150 6.81 -6.29 -9.67
C SER A 150 7.27 -5.09 -10.49
N ASN A 151 7.12 -3.87 -9.95
CA ASN A 151 7.24 -2.61 -10.69
C ASN A 151 6.28 -2.54 -11.88
N ALA A 152 5.16 -3.25 -11.80
CA ALA A 152 4.09 -3.13 -12.79
C ALA A 152 3.62 -1.68 -12.88
N ASN A 153 3.39 -1.24 -14.11
CA ASN A 153 3.07 0.15 -14.44
C ASN A 153 1.67 0.29 -15.04
N CYS A 154 0.95 -0.80 -15.30
CA CYS A 154 -0.43 -0.74 -15.75
C CYS A 154 -1.22 -2.03 -15.52
N LEU A 155 -2.54 -1.87 -15.52
CA LEU A 155 -3.54 -2.90 -15.71
C LEU A 155 -4.15 -2.74 -17.11
N THR A 156 -4.29 -3.82 -17.86
CA THR A 156 -4.93 -3.83 -19.18
C THR A 156 -6.07 -4.84 -19.24
N LEU A 157 -7.19 -4.48 -19.89
CA LEU A 157 -8.23 -5.43 -20.28
C LEU A 157 -7.95 -5.92 -21.70
N THR A 158 -7.62 -7.21 -21.85
CA THR A 158 -7.27 -7.79 -23.15
C THR A 158 -8.49 -8.06 -24.03
N ASN A 159 -8.24 -8.31 -25.32
CA ASN A 159 -9.27 -8.66 -26.29
C ASN A 159 -9.91 -10.03 -26.06
N GLU A 160 -9.31 -10.84 -25.19
CA GLU A 160 -9.76 -12.17 -24.76
C GLU A 160 -10.54 -12.10 -23.44
N GLY A 161 -10.74 -10.90 -22.87
CA GLY A 161 -11.51 -10.71 -21.65
C GLY A 161 -10.74 -11.05 -20.37
N ALA A 162 -9.41 -10.90 -20.38
CA ALA A 162 -8.58 -11.04 -19.19
C ALA A 162 -8.09 -9.68 -18.69
N LEU A 163 -8.05 -9.49 -17.37
CA LEU A 163 -7.31 -8.41 -16.74
C LEU A 163 -5.87 -8.85 -16.53
N GLN A 164 -4.92 -8.05 -17.01
CA GLN A 164 -3.49 -8.30 -16.86
C GLN A 164 -2.82 -7.13 -16.17
N VAL A 165 -2.11 -7.41 -15.08
CA VAL A 165 -1.16 -6.46 -14.49
C VAL A 165 0.18 -6.66 -15.20
N LYS A 166 0.75 -5.57 -15.73
CA LYS A 166 1.94 -5.61 -16.56
C LYS A 166 3.02 -4.65 -16.09
N LYS A 167 4.27 -5.09 -16.26
CA LYS A 167 5.45 -4.22 -16.32
C LYS A 167 5.85 -4.11 -17.78
N ASP A 168 5.58 -2.95 -18.38
CA ASP A 168 5.73 -2.77 -19.83
C ASP A 168 4.92 -3.84 -20.57
N GLU A 169 5.55 -4.69 -21.37
CA GLU A 169 4.88 -5.80 -22.08
C GLU A 169 4.84 -7.11 -21.27
N SER A 170 5.53 -7.19 -20.13
CA SER A 170 5.61 -8.40 -19.33
C SER A 170 4.41 -8.53 -18.39
N VAL A 171 3.61 -9.58 -18.56
CA VAL A 171 2.49 -9.91 -17.68
C VAL A 171 3.01 -10.50 -16.37
N VAL A 172 2.65 -9.87 -15.24
CA VAL A 172 3.02 -10.32 -13.89
C VAL A 172 1.86 -10.95 -13.14
N TRP A 173 0.62 -10.63 -13.53
CA TRP A 173 -0.59 -11.30 -13.06
C TRP A 173 -1.67 -11.29 -14.13
N ASP A 174 -2.50 -12.34 -14.15
CA ASP A 174 -3.54 -12.56 -15.14
C ASP A 174 -4.80 -13.17 -14.49
N SER A 175 -5.95 -12.51 -14.67
CA SER A 175 -7.22 -12.92 -14.08
C SER A 175 -7.73 -14.27 -14.58
N SER A 176 -7.31 -14.72 -15.76
CA SER A 176 -7.67 -16.03 -16.32
C SER A 176 -6.93 -17.19 -15.64
N LYS A 177 -5.83 -16.89 -14.94
CA LYS A 177 -4.97 -17.87 -14.26
C LYS A 177 -5.15 -17.87 -12.75
N SER A 178 -5.83 -16.85 -12.21
CA SER A 178 -5.93 -16.62 -10.76
C SER A 178 -7.10 -17.38 -10.08
N GLY A 179 -7.75 -18.31 -10.77
CA GLY A 179 -8.71 -19.22 -10.15
C GLY A 179 -7.96 -20.25 -9.30
N ASP A 180 -7.85 -19.97 -7.99
CA ASP A 180 -7.66 -20.94 -6.87
C ASP A 180 -6.81 -20.42 -5.70
N LYS A 181 -7.00 -19.17 -5.24
CA LYS A 181 -6.67 -18.77 -3.85
C LYS A 181 -7.61 -17.70 -3.34
N ALA A 182 -8.86 -18.07 -3.08
CA ALA A 182 -9.68 -17.31 -2.14
C ALA A 182 -9.31 -17.78 -0.73
N ASP A 183 -8.68 -16.92 0.05
CA ASP A 183 -8.40 -17.11 1.48
C ASP A 183 -9.72 -17.25 2.24
N THR A 184 -10.26 -18.46 2.25
CA THR A 184 -11.29 -18.88 3.20
C THR A 184 -10.60 -19.23 4.50
N LYS A 185 -10.40 -18.20 5.34
CA LYS A 185 -10.16 -18.41 6.77
C LYS A 185 -11.36 -19.20 7.31
N LYS A 186 -11.17 -20.49 7.55
CA LYS A 186 -12.10 -21.32 8.34
C LYS A 186 -11.87 -20.98 9.80
N ASP A 187 -12.89 -20.42 10.43
CA ASP A 187 -12.94 -20.20 11.87
C ASP A 187 -12.94 -21.54 12.64
N ASP A 188 -12.13 -21.53 13.70
CA ASP A 188 -12.02 -22.35 14.92
C ASP A 188 -12.84 -23.65 15.08
N LYS A 189 -12.12 -24.73 15.40
CA LYS A 189 -12.46 -25.61 16.53
C LYS A 189 -11.26 -26.44 17.01
N ALA A 190 -10.71 -26.12 18.19
CA ALA A 190 -10.00 -27.10 19.00
C ALA A 190 -11.02 -28.06 19.64
N PRO A 191 -10.67 -29.35 19.88
CA PRO A 191 -10.22 -29.66 21.24
C PRO A 191 -9.18 -30.80 21.39
N SER A 192 -8.32 -30.59 22.39
CA SER A 192 -7.92 -31.53 23.45
C SER A 192 -6.96 -32.70 23.19
N GLN A 193 -6.20 -32.94 24.26
CA GLN A 193 -5.02 -33.77 24.50
C GLN A 193 -5.33 -35.27 24.74
N ASP A 194 -4.20 -36.00 24.93
CA ASP A 194 -4.00 -37.33 25.54
C ASP A 194 -4.16 -38.54 24.58
N ALA A 195 -3.29 -39.56 24.53
CA ALA A 195 -2.23 -40.05 25.41
C ALA A 195 -1.25 -40.91 24.54
N LYS A 196 0.08 -40.81 24.67
CA LYS A 196 0.98 -41.54 25.61
C LYS A 196 1.55 -42.87 25.04
N LYS A 197 2.89 -42.86 24.89
CA LYS A 197 3.88 -43.95 25.16
C LYS A 197 3.88 -45.18 24.24
N ASP A 198 4.98 -45.91 24.02
CA ASP A 198 6.31 -46.04 24.66
C ASP A 198 7.25 -46.65 23.58
N ASP A 199 8.50 -46.17 23.41
CA ASP A 199 9.74 -46.75 23.98
C ASP A 199 10.36 -47.89 23.12
N LYS A 200 11.60 -47.68 22.62
CA LYS A 200 12.79 -48.45 23.04
C LYS A 200 14.09 -48.00 22.38
N SER A 201 15.03 -47.66 23.26
CA SER A 201 16.46 -47.36 23.10
C SER A 201 17.32 -48.43 22.41
N LYS A 202 18.53 -48.01 21.99
CA LYS A 202 19.86 -48.57 22.28
C LYS A 202 20.91 -47.48 21.95
N ASP A 203 21.54 -46.81 22.91
CA ASP A 203 22.63 -47.16 23.85
C ASP A 203 24.07 -47.00 23.31
N ALA A 204 24.93 -46.55 24.25
CA ALA A 204 26.40 -46.45 24.31
C ALA A 204 27.05 -45.13 23.79
N GLN A 205 27.43 -44.13 24.63
CA GLN A 205 28.58 -44.02 25.58
C GLN A 205 29.95 -44.33 24.91
N LYS A 206 31.07 -43.59 25.11
CA LYS A 206 31.50 -42.62 26.13
C LYS A 206 32.83 -41.95 25.66
N THR A 207 33.02 -40.69 26.05
CA THR A 207 34.24 -39.95 26.49
C THR A 207 35.66 -40.38 26.07
N ASP A 208 36.52 -39.40 25.74
CA ASP A 208 37.62 -38.90 26.62
C ASP A 208 38.49 -37.80 25.94
N ALA A 209 38.89 -36.79 26.72
CA ALA A 209 39.96 -35.80 26.46
C ALA A 209 41.28 -36.30 27.16
N PRO A 210 42.47 -35.63 27.25
CA PRO A 210 42.82 -34.21 26.99
C PRO A 210 44.28 -33.84 26.50
N LYS A 211 44.50 -32.51 26.28
CA LYS A 211 45.67 -31.60 26.58
C LYS A 211 47.07 -31.63 25.89
N LYS A 212 47.51 -30.38 25.57
CA LYS A 212 48.86 -29.70 25.66
C LYS A 212 50.01 -30.26 24.79
N ASP A 213 51.06 -29.55 24.40
CA ASP A 213 51.55 -28.14 24.31
C ASP A 213 52.70 -28.23 23.26
N ASP A 214 53.08 -27.12 22.59
CA ASP A 214 54.49 -26.72 22.29
C ASP A 214 54.63 -25.77 21.08
N LYS A 215 55.25 -24.62 21.37
CA LYS A 215 55.94 -23.63 20.49
C LYS A 215 57.45 -23.81 20.81
N PRO A 216 58.50 -23.42 20.02
CA PRO A 216 58.64 -22.12 19.34
C PRO A 216 59.62 -21.97 18.12
N LYS A 217 59.52 -20.84 17.40
CA LYS A 217 60.60 -19.91 16.91
C LYS A 217 59.96 -18.93 15.90
N ALA A 218 59.92 -17.60 16.06
CA ALA A 218 60.93 -16.56 16.27
C ALA A 218 61.63 -16.12 14.96
N ASP A 219 61.23 -14.95 14.46
CA ASP A 219 62.05 -14.03 13.65
C ASP A 219 61.67 -12.57 14.01
N ALA A 220 62.67 -11.71 13.95
CA ALA A 220 62.79 -10.39 14.60
C ALA A 220 62.16 -9.21 13.82
N PRO A 221 62.08 -8.00 14.42
CA PRO A 221 61.18 -6.92 13.98
C PRO A 221 61.84 -5.91 13.03
N LYS A 222 61.02 -5.19 12.25
CA LYS A 222 61.39 -3.91 11.62
C LYS A 222 60.60 -2.77 12.27
N ASP A 223 61.34 -1.75 12.68
CA ASP A 223 60.86 -0.51 13.25
C ASP A 223 60.16 0.36 12.21
N ASP A 224 58.89 0.71 12.44
CA ASP A 224 58.25 1.85 11.79
C ASP A 224 57.54 2.72 12.85
N LYS A 225 57.99 3.97 12.91
CA LYS A 225 57.55 5.04 13.81
C LYS A 225 56.06 5.38 13.60
N PRO A 226 55.24 5.61 14.65
CA PRO A 226 53.85 6.00 14.45
C PRO A 226 53.76 7.43 13.89
N LYS A 227 53.06 7.60 12.76
CA LYS A 227 52.49 8.90 12.37
C LYS A 227 51.26 9.15 13.24
N ALA A 228 51.18 10.34 13.82
CA ALA A 228 50.00 10.78 14.56
C ALA A 228 48.78 10.84 13.65
N ASP A 229 47.67 10.26 14.10
CA ASP A 229 46.37 10.36 13.45
C ASP A 229 45.87 11.82 13.44
N PRO A 230 45.19 12.26 12.37
CA PRO A 230 44.55 13.57 12.35
C PRO A 230 43.42 13.63 13.41
N PRO A 231 43.14 14.81 13.98
CA PRO A 231 42.19 14.94 15.07
C PRO A 231 40.80 14.49 14.63
N LYS A 232 40.21 13.55 15.39
CA LYS A 232 38.81 13.16 15.23
C LYS A 232 37.95 14.40 15.45
N ASN A 233 37.11 14.67 14.45
CA ASN A 233 36.09 15.69 14.54
C ASN A 233 35.02 15.18 15.54
N ASP A 234 35.09 15.62 16.79
CA ASP A 234 34.15 15.28 17.86
C ASP A 234 32.79 15.98 17.66
N GLN A 235 32.17 15.80 16.49
CA GLN A 235 30.74 16.04 16.36
C GLN A 235 30.02 14.97 17.20
N PRO A 236 29.12 15.36 18.12
CA PRO A 236 28.31 14.40 18.84
C PRO A 236 27.60 13.49 17.84
N LYS A 237 27.87 12.18 17.92
CA LYS A 237 27.13 11.20 17.12
C LYS A 237 25.64 11.42 17.43
N PRO A 238 24.77 11.53 16.41
CA PRO A 238 23.34 11.62 16.63
C PRO A 238 22.91 10.50 17.59
N GLU A 239 22.17 10.87 18.63
CA GLU A 239 21.68 9.91 19.62
C GLU A 239 20.94 8.78 18.89
N ALA A 240 21.29 7.53 19.18
CA ALA A 240 20.63 6.37 18.59
C ALA A 240 19.13 6.39 18.93
N ASN A 241 18.29 5.85 18.04
CA ASN A 241 16.88 5.67 18.40
C ASN A 241 16.78 4.58 19.48
N PRO A 242 16.01 4.78 20.58
CA PRO A 242 15.83 3.78 21.63
C PRO A 242 15.43 2.39 21.09
N ALA A 243 14.67 2.34 20.01
CA ALA A 243 14.19 1.10 19.38
C ALA A 243 15.19 0.46 18.40
N GLU A 244 16.37 1.04 18.15
CA GLU A 244 17.37 0.48 17.25
C GLU A 244 17.77 -0.95 17.67
N GLY A 245 17.90 -1.19 18.98
CA GLY A 245 18.20 -2.52 19.53
C GLY A 245 17.10 -3.57 19.31
N LYS A 246 15.85 -3.13 19.11
CA LYS A 246 14.70 -4.01 18.85
C LYS A 246 14.40 -4.21 17.36
N PHE A 247 15.11 -3.49 16.48
CA PHE A 247 14.85 -3.55 15.03
C PHE A 247 15.07 -4.95 14.45
N LYS A 248 16.11 -5.66 14.91
CA LYS A 248 16.38 -7.03 14.44
C LYS A 248 15.24 -7.98 14.79
N GLU A 249 14.73 -7.89 16.02
CA GLU A 249 13.59 -8.70 16.48
C GLU A 249 12.37 -8.44 15.60
N PHE A 250 12.06 -7.18 15.32
CA PHE A 250 10.98 -6.81 14.40
C PHE A 250 11.15 -7.45 13.02
N THR A 251 12.34 -7.36 12.41
CA THR A 251 12.57 -7.94 11.08
C THR A 251 12.53 -9.47 11.10
N ASP A 252 13.09 -10.12 12.12
CA ASP A 252 13.06 -11.58 12.27
C ASP A 252 11.61 -12.09 12.38
N GLN A 253 10.75 -11.33 13.05
CA GLN A 253 9.34 -11.70 13.24
C GLN A 253 8.47 -11.45 12.01
N THR A 254 8.82 -10.52 11.11
CA THR A 254 7.87 -10.00 10.12
C THR A 254 8.25 -10.28 8.67
N MET A 255 9.54 -10.32 8.32
CA MET A 255 9.99 -10.40 6.94
C MET A 255 9.46 -11.63 6.18
N GLY A 256 9.08 -11.42 4.92
CA GLY A 256 8.69 -12.47 3.98
C GLY A 256 7.27 -13.00 4.13
N LYS A 257 6.48 -12.48 5.08
CA LYS A 257 5.07 -12.88 5.29
C LYS A 257 4.15 -11.67 5.50
N PRO A 258 2.87 -11.77 5.14
CA PRO A 258 1.89 -10.74 5.47
C PRO A 258 1.69 -10.69 6.98
N ILE A 259 1.75 -9.49 7.57
CA ILE A 259 1.35 -9.26 8.95
C ILE A 259 -0.07 -8.72 8.95
N CYS A 260 -0.98 -9.48 9.55
CA CYS A 260 -2.36 -9.10 9.66
C CYS A 260 -2.67 -8.74 11.10
N ASN A 261 -3.28 -7.59 11.32
CA ASN A 261 -3.71 -7.15 12.63
C ASN A 261 -5.17 -6.70 12.54
N HIS A 262 -6.02 -7.17 13.44
CA HIS A 262 -7.46 -6.90 13.46
C HIS A 262 -8.19 -7.10 12.12
N GLY A 263 -7.77 -8.09 11.32
CA GLY A 263 -8.40 -8.45 10.05
C GLY A 263 -7.91 -7.66 8.82
N ALA A 264 -7.01 -6.70 8.99
CA ALA A 264 -6.35 -5.99 7.90
C ALA A 264 -4.90 -6.49 7.75
N CYS A 265 -4.43 -6.65 6.52
CA CYS A 265 -3.05 -7.07 6.21
C CYS A 265 -2.31 -5.97 5.45
N GLU A 266 -2.40 -4.73 5.95
CA GLU A 266 -1.89 -3.52 5.29
C GLU A 266 -0.73 -2.88 6.08
N CYS A 267 -0.24 -1.73 5.63
CA CYS A 267 0.86 -1.01 6.29
C CYS A 267 0.58 -0.68 7.78
N VAL A 268 -0.65 -0.28 8.11
CA VAL A 268 -1.07 0.03 9.49
C VAL A 268 -1.05 -1.22 10.38
N ALA A 269 -1.29 -2.41 9.81
CA ALA A 269 -1.23 -3.66 10.55
C ALA A 269 0.21 -4.00 10.97
N LEU A 270 1.17 -3.82 10.06
CA LEU A 270 2.59 -3.99 10.37
C LEU A 270 3.09 -2.96 11.38
N PHE A 271 2.65 -1.70 11.25
CA PHE A 271 2.93 -0.67 12.24
C PHE A 271 2.42 -1.07 13.63
N ASN A 272 1.16 -1.50 13.75
CA ASN A 272 0.63 -1.89 15.05
C ASN A 272 1.30 -3.17 15.60
N HIS A 273 1.76 -4.10 14.74
CA HIS A 273 2.61 -5.21 15.20
C HIS A 273 3.92 -4.70 15.81
N TYR A 274 4.59 -3.74 15.16
CA TYR A 274 5.80 -3.12 15.71
C TYR A 274 5.51 -2.41 17.04
N ASN A 275 4.46 -1.61 17.08
CA ASN A 275 4.03 -0.84 18.24
C ASN A 275 3.69 -1.73 19.45
N GLU A 276 2.87 -2.77 19.26
CA GLU A 276 2.39 -3.62 20.36
C GLU A 276 3.39 -4.72 20.74
N GLN A 277 3.89 -5.47 19.75
CA GLN A 277 4.62 -6.71 20.00
C GLN A 277 6.12 -6.47 20.20
N ILE A 278 6.66 -5.40 19.61
CA ILE A 278 8.09 -5.10 19.71
C ILE A 278 8.34 -3.98 20.71
N LEU A 279 7.61 -2.87 20.59
CA LEU A 279 7.83 -1.72 21.48
C LEU A 279 7.13 -1.88 22.84
N GLY A 280 6.00 -2.58 22.89
CA GLY A 280 5.22 -2.79 24.12
C GLY A 280 4.20 -1.67 24.39
N HIS A 281 3.90 -0.85 23.39
CA HIS A 281 2.90 0.21 23.45
C HIS A 281 1.49 -0.33 23.16
N GLY A 282 0.45 0.49 23.32
CA GLY A 282 -0.94 0.10 23.04
C GLY A 282 -1.35 0.31 21.57
N PHE A 283 -2.29 -0.50 21.07
CA PHE A 283 -2.85 -0.36 19.72
C PHE A 283 -3.32 1.07 19.41
N ILE A 284 -2.98 1.57 18.22
CA ILE A 284 -3.43 2.86 17.73
C ILE A 284 -4.42 2.64 16.58
N GLN A 285 -5.69 2.95 16.85
CA GLN A 285 -6.76 2.87 15.88
C GLN A 285 -6.83 4.13 15.01
N VAL A 286 -6.70 3.95 13.71
CA VAL A 286 -6.87 5.01 12.70
C VAL A 286 -7.70 4.49 11.53
N GLY A 287 -8.37 5.40 10.81
CA GLY A 287 -9.04 5.08 9.55
C GLY A 287 -8.07 5.00 8.37
N ALA A 288 -6.94 5.71 8.44
CA ALA A 288 -5.93 5.76 7.40
C ALA A 288 -4.53 5.96 7.98
N ALA A 289 -3.49 5.47 7.29
CA ALA A 289 -2.10 5.57 7.74
C ALA A 289 -1.64 7.02 7.94
N LYS A 290 -2.11 7.96 7.12
CA LYS A 290 -1.80 9.39 7.23
C LYS A 290 -2.20 10.01 8.58
N ASP A 291 -3.19 9.45 9.25
CA ASP A 291 -3.71 9.98 10.52
C ASP A 291 -2.86 9.53 11.72
N LEU A 292 -1.97 8.54 11.54
CA LEU A 292 -1.14 7.98 12.62
C LEU A 292 -0.26 9.00 13.30
N HIS A 293 0.36 9.92 12.54
CA HIS A 293 1.28 10.91 13.09
C HIS A 293 0.59 11.79 14.14
N ALA A 294 -0.65 12.20 13.87
CA ALA A 294 -1.44 12.99 14.81
C ALA A 294 -2.01 12.13 15.96
N ALA A 295 -2.47 10.91 15.66
CA ALA A 295 -3.15 10.04 16.61
C ALA A 295 -2.23 9.37 17.64
N ALA A 296 -0.93 9.24 17.35
CA ALA A 296 0.02 8.58 18.25
C ALA A 296 0.09 9.27 19.63
N PRO A 297 0.05 8.53 20.76
CA PRO A 297 0.14 9.13 22.08
C PRO A 297 1.51 9.75 22.35
N ASP A 298 1.53 10.99 22.86
CA ASP A 298 2.79 11.68 23.18
C ASP A 298 3.57 11.01 24.33
N ALA A 299 2.90 10.16 25.13
CA ALA A 299 3.55 9.36 26.17
C ALA A 299 4.52 8.32 25.57
N ASP A 300 4.14 7.74 24.43
CA ASP A 300 4.85 6.64 23.78
C ASP A 300 5.73 7.12 22.62
N TRP A 301 5.43 8.31 22.07
CA TRP A 301 6.04 8.80 20.84
C TRP A 301 6.51 10.26 20.94
N GLU A 302 7.65 10.54 20.32
CA GLU A 302 8.06 11.89 19.91
C GLU A 302 7.62 12.12 18.46
N LYS A 303 6.76 13.11 18.24
CA LYS A 303 6.28 13.50 16.91
C LYS A 303 7.26 14.48 16.27
N LEU A 304 7.88 14.07 15.17
CA LEU A 304 8.89 14.84 14.45
C LEU A 304 8.35 15.30 13.08
N PRO A 305 8.73 16.50 12.60
CA PRO A 305 8.37 16.98 11.27
C PRO A 305 9.11 16.21 10.17
N ALA A 306 8.62 16.29 8.93
CA ALA A 306 9.24 15.65 7.77
C ALA A 306 10.70 16.08 7.50
N SER A 307 11.09 17.27 7.96
CA SER A 307 12.46 17.79 7.84
C SER A 307 13.44 17.23 8.88
N ALA A 308 12.96 16.46 9.86
CA ALA A 308 13.82 15.85 10.86
C ALA A 308 14.74 14.80 10.24
N THR A 309 15.94 14.65 10.79
CA THR A 309 16.83 13.54 10.42
C THR A 309 16.24 12.22 10.94
N PRO A 310 15.87 11.28 10.05
CA PRO A 310 15.32 10.00 10.44
C PRO A 310 16.40 9.11 11.06
N ARG A 311 15.97 8.23 11.97
CA ARG A 311 16.82 7.23 12.61
C ARG A 311 16.22 5.84 12.40
N LYS A 312 17.08 4.83 12.42
CA LYS A 312 16.65 3.43 12.35
C LYS A 312 15.67 3.12 13.48
N GLY A 313 14.51 2.55 13.16
CA GLY A 313 13.41 2.30 14.11
C GLY A 313 12.43 3.47 14.27
N ASP A 314 12.67 4.63 13.64
CA ASP A 314 11.62 5.65 13.53
C ASP A 314 10.48 5.09 12.66
N VAL A 315 9.26 5.54 12.87
CA VAL A 315 8.13 5.24 12.00
C VAL A 315 7.91 6.44 11.08
N ALA A 316 8.03 6.25 9.77
CA ALA A 316 7.77 7.27 8.77
C ALA A 316 6.30 7.23 8.33
N ILE A 317 5.67 8.40 8.20
CA ILE A 317 4.26 8.55 7.80
C ILE A 317 4.17 9.46 6.59
N TRP A 318 3.47 8.99 5.55
CA TRP A 318 3.22 9.73 4.32
C TRP A 318 1.75 10.16 4.22
N GLY A 319 1.53 11.36 3.69
CA GLY A 319 0.24 12.05 3.70
C GLY A 319 -0.53 12.03 2.38
N HIS A 320 -1.48 12.96 2.26
CA HIS A 320 -2.44 13.10 1.14
C HIS A 320 -1.83 13.30 -0.25
N THR A 321 -0.54 13.66 -0.32
CA THR A 321 0.20 13.83 -1.57
C THR A 321 1.14 12.65 -1.84
N TRP A 322 1.07 11.57 -1.06
CA TRP A 322 1.64 10.31 -1.54
C TRP A 322 0.90 9.99 -2.82
N GLN A 323 1.63 10.03 -3.93
CA GLN A 323 1.14 9.97 -5.32
C GLN A 323 0.35 8.66 -5.64
N TYR A 324 0.06 7.84 -4.61
CA TYR A 324 -0.10 6.39 -4.68
C TYR A 324 -1.14 5.81 -3.72
N SER A 325 -1.66 6.57 -2.75
CA SER A 325 -2.79 6.16 -1.90
C SER A 325 -3.43 7.37 -1.20
N PRO A 326 -4.76 7.59 -1.33
CA PRO A 326 -5.45 8.66 -0.58
C PRO A 326 -5.47 8.42 0.94
N TYR A 327 -5.01 7.26 1.41
CA TYR A 327 -4.93 6.86 2.81
C TYR A 327 -3.55 7.08 3.43
N GLY A 328 -2.61 7.60 2.64
CA GLY A 328 -1.21 7.71 3.05
C GLY A 328 -0.54 6.34 3.13
N HIS A 329 0.62 6.32 3.79
CA HIS A 329 1.38 5.10 4.02
C HIS A 329 2.17 5.20 5.32
N VAL A 330 2.52 4.06 5.92
CA VAL A 330 3.36 4.00 7.13
C VAL A 330 4.39 2.89 7.00
N ALA A 331 5.62 3.13 7.44
CA ALA A 331 6.68 2.12 7.44
C ALA A 331 7.71 2.38 8.54
N VAL A 332 8.43 1.33 8.95
CA VAL A 332 9.53 1.46 9.93
C VAL A 332 10.83 1.74 9.19
N VAL A 333 11.53 2.80 9.56
CA VAL A 333 12.77 3.26 8.93
C VAL A 333 13.92 2.31 9.26
N GLU A 334 14.64 1.88 8.24
CA GLU A 334 15.90 1.16 8.39
C GLU A 334 17.10 2.09 8.24
N SER A 335 17.12 2.92 7.19
CA SER A 335 18.20 3.87 6.92
C SER A 335 17.75 5.03 6.03
N ASP A 336 18.51 6.12 6.11
CA ASP A 336 18.38 7.29 5.25
C ASP A 336 19.33 7.18 4.05
N ALA A 337 18.80 7.26 2.83
CA ALA A 337 19.57 7.24 1.59
C ALA A 337 19.59 8.61 0.87
N GLY A 338 19.17 9.69 1.55
CA GLY A 338 19.13 11.04 1.00
C GLY A 338 17.74 11.42 0.50
N ASP A 339 17.43 11.08 -0.74
CA ASP A 339 16.14 11.38 -1.40
C ASP A 339 15.03 10.35 -1.09
N HIS A 340 15.41 9.18 -0.60
CA HIS A 340 14.52 8.12 -0.16
C HIS A 340 14.94 7.52 1.20
N LEU A 341 14.02 6.76 1.80
CA LEU A 341 14.23 5.95 2.98
C LEU A 341 14.26 4.49 2.56
N ASN A 342 15.19 3.72 3.12
CA ASN A 342 15.04 2.26 3.14
C ASN A 342 14.17 1.93 4.36
N VAL A 343 13.08 1.21 4.13
CA VAL A 343 12.08 0.91 5.16
C VAL A 343 11.67 -0.55 5.13
N ILE A 344 11.13 -1.01 6.26
CA ILE A 344 10.40 -2.27 6.37
C ILE A 344 8.89 -1.97 6.29
N SER A 345 8.22 -2.57 5.32
CA SER A 345 6.88 -2.18 4.90
C SER A 345 6.10 -3.34 4.28
N GLN A 346 4.77 -3.21 4.23
CA GLN A 346 3.84 -4.06 3.47
C GLN A 346 2.66 -3.21 2.98
N ASN A 347 2.01 -3.57 1.85
CA ASN A 347 0.78 -2.91 1.41
C ASN A 347 0.01 -3.65 0.29
N PRO A 348 -1.17 -4.19 0.62
CA PRO A 348 -1.28 -5.49 1.29
C PRO A 348 -0.34 -6.54 0.68
N GLY A 349 0.18 -7.45 1.50
CA GLY A 349 1.08 -8.50 1.03
C GLY A 349 2.23 -8.76 1.98
N ALA A 350 3.28 -9.43 1.48
CA ALA A 350 4.41 -9.81 2.33
C ALA A 350 5.23 -8.60 2.80
N THR A 351 5.59 -8.61 4.08
CA THR A 351 6.53 -7.64 4.66
C THR A 351 7.89 -7.77 4.00
N ARG A 352 8.46 -6.64 3.63
CA ARG A 352 9.75 -6.58 2.94
C ARG A 352 10.46 -5.27 3.20
N GLN A 353 11.74 -5.27 2.85
CA GLN A 353 12.51 -4.07 2.72
C GLN A 353 12.19 -3.40 1.37
N MET A 354 12.04 -2.08 1.34
CA MET A 354 11.84 -1.32 0.12
C MET A 354 12.34 0.12 0.25
N PRO A 355 12.77 0.75 -0.87
CA PRO A 355 13.01 2.18 -0.91
C PRO A 355 11.68 2.93 -1.07
N LEU A 356 11.43 3.93 -0.23
CA LEU A 356 10.27 4.83 -0.36
C LEU A 356 10.74 6.30 -0.40
N PRO A 357 10.27 7.12 -1.35
CA PRO A 357 10.72 8.51 -1.47
C PRO A 357 10.31 9.33 -0.24
N LYS A 358 11.10 10.36 0.09
CA LYS A 358 10.75 11.29 1.18
C LYS A 358 9.68 12.32 0.80
N THR A 359 9.36 12.44 -0.49
CA THR A 359 8.29 13.32 -0.97
C THR A 359 6.98 12.99 -0.25
N SER A 360 6.26 14.01 0.20
CA SER A 360 4.94 13.85 0.84
C SER A 360 4.96 13.17 2.22
N LEU A 361 6.12 13.09 2.87
CA LEU A 361 6.18 12.77 4.30
C LEU A 361 5.38 13.82 5.08
N VAL A 362 4.54 13.33 6.00
CA VAL A 362 3.96 14.15 7.07
C VAL A 362 5.01 14.37 8.15
N GLY A 363 5.72 13.30 8.51
CA GLY A 363 6.72 13.33 9.57
C GLY A 363 7.12 11.94 10.01
N TYR A 364 7.79 11.90 11.16
CA TYR A 364 8.22 10.67 11.81
C TYR A 364 7.65 10.58 13.22
N LEU A 365 7.42 9.36 13.68
CA LEU A 365 7.23 9.04 15.09
C LEU A 365 8.48 8.33 15.59
N ARG A 366 9.14 8.91 16.59
CA ARG A 366 10.28 8.29 17.26
C ARG A 366 9.81 7.68 18.59
N PRO A 367 10.01 6.38 18.81
CA PRO A 367 9.49 5.71 20.00
C PRO A 367 10.23 6.14 21.26
N LYS A 368 9.47 6.26 22.35
CA LYS A 368 9.96 6.41 23.72
C LYS A 368 9.86 5.04 24.40
N LEU A 369 10.98 4.54 24.94
CA LEU A 369 11.09 3.22 25.57
C LEU A 369 11.56 3.31 27.01
#